data_AF-A0A9D2VZP5-F1
#
_entry.id   AF-A0A9D2VZP5-F1
#
_cell.length_a   1.000
_cell.length_b   1.000
_cell.length_c   1.000
_cell.angle_alpha   90.00
_cell.angle_beta   90.00
_cell.angle_gamma   90.00
#
_symmetry.space_group_name_H-M   'P 1'
#
loop_
_entity.id
_entity.type
_entity.pdbx_description
1 polymer ?
#
loop_
_entity_poly.entity_id
_entity_poly.type
_entity_poly.pdbx_seq_one_letter_code
_entity_poly.pdbx_strand_id
1 'polypeptide(L)'
;MIKERKGNLLQADAPMIAHQVNCQGVMGAGIARQIRENLLTAGQYREYQQLCKKNREALLGACYLTQQKDSLRYVAHLFAENIPTGRRLDTDYAALRQSLTAMMFLAAQRELSQIAIPGYLGCGLAGGDWETVYSQILMPLFSESCFTLTILYLPDSIRRLWTEFGDITMNPETECIEQAWHGFSSGTHREEIWHWFEETFQISVAEALMYANNKKKIMR
;
A
#
# COMPACT_ATOMS: atom_id res chain seq x y z
N MET A 1 4.03 5.51 14.02
CA MET A 1 5.09 6.04 13.12
C MET A 1 4.98 5.39 11.74
N ILE A 2 5.08 6.16 10.66
CA ILE A 2 5.15 5.65 9.28
C ILE A 2 6.60 5.75 8.79
N LYS A 3 7.09 4.71 8.12
CA LYS A 3 8.37 4.65 7.44
C LYS A 3 8.13 4.26 5.98
N GLU A 4 8.78 4.94 5.06
CA GLU A 4 8.67 4.66 3.64
C GLU A 4 10.04 4.26 3.11
N ARG A 5 10.08 3.24 2.24
CA ARG A 5 11.32 2.79 1.62
C ARG A 5 11.07 2.07 0.30
N LYS A 6 12.08 2.08 -0.57
CA LYS A 6 12.10 1.25 -1.77
C LYS A 6 12.27 -0.21 -1.39
N GLY A 7 11.42 -1.10 -1.90
CA GLY A 7 11.57 -2.54 -1.69
C GLY A 7 10.33 -3.36 -2.05
N ASN A 8 10.47 -4.69 -1.97
CA ASN A 8 9.40 -5.64 -2.24
C ASN A 8 8.77 -6.11 -0.92
N LEU A 9 7.45 -5.99 -0.78
CA LEU A 9 6.71 -6.46 0.39
C LEU A 9 6.98 -7.92 0.75
N LEU A 10 7.15 -8.81 -0.24
CA LEU A 10 7.39 -10.23 0.02
C LEU A 10 8.69 -10.45 0.82
N GLN A 11 9.65 -9.55 0.64
CA GLN A 11 10.98 -9.56 1.29
C GLN A 11 11.03 -8.72 2.57
N ALA A 12 9.88 -8.17 3.02
CA ALA A 12 9.83 -7.38 4.24
C ALA A 12 10.26 -8.20 5.47
N ASP A 13 11.09 -7.59 6.30
CA ASP A 13 11.54 -8.08 7.61
C ASP A 13 10.51 -7.89 8.74
N ALA A 14 9.38 -7.24 8.46
CA ALA A 14 8.32 -7.04 9.44
C ALA A 14 7.67 -8.37 9.86
N PRO A 15 7.39 -8.58 11.16
CA PRO A 15 6.72 -9.78 11.66
C PRO A 15 5.25 -9.89 11.22
N MET A 16 4.66 -8.81 10.70
CA MET A 16 3.39 -8.83 9.99
C MET A 16 3.50 -8.06 8.67
N ILE A 17 3.03 -8.66 7.58
CA ILE A 17 2.74 -7.95 6.34
C ILE A 17 1.24 -7.91 6.11
N ALA A 18 0.75 -6.88 5.42
CA ALA A 18 -0.66 -6.79 5.06
C ALA A 18 -0.88 -6.43 3.59
N HIS A 19 -1.98 -6.91 3.03
CA HIS A 19 -2.45 -6.55 1.69
C HIS A 19 -3.97 -6.53 1.63
N GLN A 20 -4.50 -5.78 0.67
CA GLN A 20 -5.93 -5.77 0.38
C GLN A 20 -6.33 -7.02 -0.39
N VAL A 21 -7.48 -7.58 -0.03
CA VAL A 21 -8.12 -8.73 -0.68
C VAL A 21 -9.60 -8.47 -0.94
N ASN A 22 -10.20 -9.29 -1.81
CA ASN A 22 -11.63 -9.27 -2.07
C ASN A 22 -12.43 -10.30 -1.26
N CYS A 23 -13.73 -10.06 -1.14
CA CYS A 23 -14.69 -10.98 -0.52
C CYS A 23 -15.06 -12.18 -1.40
N GLN A 24 -14.60 -12.27 -2.66
CA GLN A 24 -14.91 -13.38 -3.58
C GLN A 24 -13.92 -14.55 -3.48
N GLY A 25 -12.89 -14.47 -2.63
CA GLY A 25 -11.93 -15.56 -2.48
C GLY A 25 -10.96 -15.69 -3.66
N VAL A 26 -10.70 -14.59 -4.38
CA VAL A 26 -9.83 -14.59 -5.57
C VAL A 26 -8.53 -13.85 -5.29
N MET A 27 -7.39 -14.53 -5.44
CA MET A 27 -6.05 -13.93 -5.44
C MET A 27 -5.37 -14.15 -6.80
N GLY A 28 -5.91 -13.54 -7.85
CA GLY A 28 -5.57 -13.84 -9.25
C GLY A 28 -4.51 -12.94 -9.89
N ALA A 29 -4.22 -11.78 -9.30
CA ALA A 29 -3.26 -10.82 -9.86
C ALA A 29 -2.56 -10.00 -8.76
N GLY A 30 -1.60 -9.17 -9.19
CA GLY A 30 -0.91 -8.20 -8.33
C GLY A 30 -0.19 -8.83 -7.13
N ILE A 31 -0.22 -8.13 -6.00
CA ILE A 31 0.40 -8.57 -4.75
C ILE A 31 -0.32 -9.79 -4.15
N ALA A 32 -1.65 -9.86 -4.29
CA ALA A 32 -2.44 -10.97 -3.74
C ALA A 32 -2.04 -12.32 -4.36
N ARG A 33 -1.86 -12.36 -5.69
CA ARG A 33 -1.35 -13.57 -6.37
C ARG A 33 0.03 -13.97 -5.87
N GLN A 34 0.94 -12.99 -5.76
CA GLN A 34 2.31 -13.24 -5.31
C GLN A 34 2.34 -13.78 -3.87
N ILE A 35 1.52 -13.23 -2.97
CA ILE A 35 1.40 -13.72 -1.60
C ILE A 35 0.88 -15.16 -1.59
N ARG A 36 -0.19 -15.46 -2.35
CA ARG A 36 -0.71 -16.83 -2.48
C ARG A 36 0.35 -17.82 -2.95
N GLU A 37 1.11 -17.45 -3.97
CA GLU A 37 2.07 -18.36 -4.62
C GLU A 37 3.36 -18.56 -3.81
N ASN A 38 3.81 -17.53 -3.08
CA ASN A 38 5.12 -17.55 -2.44
C ASN A 38 5.06 -17.70 -0.92
N LEU A 39 3.97 -17.27 -0.27
CA LEU A 39 3.90 -17.15 1.19
C LEU A 39 2.86 -18.05 1.85
N LEU A 40 1.89 -18.57 1.10
CA LEU A 40 0.81 -19.41 1.64
C LEU A 40 0.97 -20.87 1.20
N THR A 41 0.47 -21.78 2.02
CA THR A 41 0.22 -23.17 1.61
C THR A 41 -1.09 -23.28 0.82
N ALA A 42 -1.23 -24.36 0.06
CA ALA A 42 -2.49 -24.67 -0.62
C ALA A 42 -3.67 -24.90 0.35
N GLY A 43 -3.40 -25.29 1.61
CA GLY A 43 -4.40 -25.42 2.66
C GLY A 43 -4.89 -24.05 3.13
N GLN A 44 -3.97 -23.14 3.44
CA GLN A 44 -4.29 -21.77 3.87
C GLN A 44 -5.07 -20.99 2.81
N TYR A 45 -4.71 -21.13 1.53
CA TYR A 45 -5.49 -20.51 0.47
C TYR A 45 -6.90 -21.11 0.37
N ARG A 46 -7.05 -22.44 0.55
CA ARG A 46 -8.38 -23.09 0.60
C ARG A 46 -9.22 -22.59 1.77
N GLU A 47 -8.64 -22.40 2.94
CA GLU A 47 -9.32 -21.84 4.12
C GLU A 47 -9.82 -20.42 3.85
N TYR A 48 -8.97 -19.56 3.28
CA TYR A 48 -9.36 -18.23 2.82
C TYR A 48 -10.54 -18.28 1.84
N GLN A 49 -10.50 -19.18 0.85
CA GLN A 49 -11.60 -19.35 -0.11
C GLN A 49 -12.90 -19.82 0.55
N GLN A 50 -12.83 -20.74 1.51
CA GLN A 50 -13.99 -21.21 2.26
C GLN A 50 -14.59 -20.10 3.13
N LEU A 51 -13.74 -19.31 3.80
CA LEU A 51 -14.14 -18.13 4.56
C LEU A 51 -14.91 -17.14 3.67
N CYS A 52 -14.37 -16.83 2.48
CA CYS A 52 -15.02 -15.96 1.50
C CYS A 52 -16.35 -16.53 1.00
N LYS A 53 -16.38 -17.83 0.64
CA LYS A 53 -17.60 -18.49 0.16
C LYS A 53 -18.72 -18.45 1.21
N LYS A 54 -18.37 -18.63 2.48
CA LYS A 54 -19.32 -18.68 3.60
C LYS A 54 -19.90 -17.30 3.93
N ASN A 55 -19.05 -16.27 3.97
CA ASN A 55 -19.43 -14.97 4.53
C ASN A 55 -19.63 -13.87 3.47
N ARG A 56 -19.02 -14.00 2.29
CA ARG A 56 -19.11 -13.04 1.17
C ARG A 56 -18.88 -11.60 1.63
N GLU A 57 -19.76 -10.68 1.25
CA GLU A 57 -19.69 -9.25 1.56
C GLU A 57 -19.71 -8.93 3.06
N ALA A 58 -20.17 -9.85 3.92
CA ALA A 58 -20.09 -9.68 5.36
C ALA A 58 -18.63 -9.66 5.88
N LEU A 59 -17.65 -9.99 5.04
CA LEU A 59 -16.23 -9.83 5.35
C LEU A 59 -15.72 -8.41 5.11
N LEU A 60 -16.45 -7.52 4.43
CA LEU A 60 -15.99 -6.14 4.22
C LEU A 60 -15.65 -5.49 5.57
N GLY A 61 -14.45 -4.90 5.64
CA GLY A 61 -13.92 -4.30 6.86
C GLY A 61 -13.27 -5.29 7.83
N ALA A 62 -13.33 -6.59 7.57
CA ALA A 62 -12.65 -7.59 8.40
C ALA A 62 -11.16 -7.71 8.06
N CYS A 63 -10.40 -8.24 9.01
CA CYS A 63 -9.04 -8.70 8.81
C CYS A 63 -8.96 -10.18 9.15
N TYR A 64 -8.38 -10.98 8.24
CA TYR A 64 -8.07 -12.39 8.49
C TYR A 64 -6.55 -12.56 8.51
N LEU A 65 -6.03 -13.26 9.52
CA LEU A 65 -4.61 -13.55 9.62
C LEU A 65 -4.32 -14.98 9.20
N THR A 66 -3.27 -15.16 8.40
CA THR A 66 -2.59 -16.44 8.22
C THR A 66 -1.16 -16.32 8.70
N GLN A 67 -0.59 -17.42 9.20
CA GLN A 67 0.85 -17.50 9.42
C GLN A 67 1.51 -17.86 8.08
N GLN A 68 2.57 -17.16 7.70
CA GLN A 68 3.30 -17.51 6.48
C GLN A 68 3.83 -18.94 6.56
N LYS A 69 3.78 -19.64 5.43
CA LYS A 69 4.42 -20.94 5.23
C LYS A 69 5.90 -20.91 5.69
N ASP A 70 6.25 -21.86 6.55
CA ASP A 70 7.61 -22.08 7.06
C ASP A 70 8.23 -20.84 7.75
N SER A 71 7.41 -19.98 8.35
CA SER A 71 7.86 -18.74 9.02
C SER A 71 6.98 -18.37 10.21
N LEU A 72 7.52 -17.57 11.14
CA LEU A 72 6.74 -16.97 12.24
C LEU A 72 6.05 -15.65 11.83
N ARG A 73 6.30 -15.15 10.61
CA ARG A 73 5.68 -13.93 10.09
C ARG A 73 4.19 -14.16 9.80
N TYR A 74 3.35 -13.18 10.13
CA TYR A 74 1.93 -13.18 9.79
C TYR A 74 1.65 -12.43 8.48
N VAL A 75 0.62 -12.89 7.76
CA VAL A 75 0.03 -12.22 6.60
C VAL A 75 -1.40 -11.80 6.97
N ALA A 76 -1.65 -10.51 6.93
CA ALA A 76 -2.97 -9.91 7.15
C ALA A 76 -3.69 -9.69 5.81
N HIS A 77 -4.87 -10.30 5.70
CA HIS A 77 -5.78 -10.18 4.57
C HIS A 77 -6.84 -9.13 4.90
N LEU A 78 -6.68 -7.93 4.34
CA LEU A 78 -7.55 -6.78 4.58
C LEU A 78 -8.71 -6.80 3.60
N PHE A 79 -9.91 -7.14 4.05
CA PHE A 79 -11.09 -7.19 3.18
C PHE A 79 -11.64 -5.80 2.93
N ALA A 80 -11.29 -5.22 1.79
CA ALA A 80 -11.70 -3.86 1.40
C ALA A 80 -12.16 -3.76 -0.06
N GLU A 81 -12.48 -4.90 -0.66
CA GLU A 81 -12.98 -5.01 -2.03
C GLU A 81 -14.08 -6.09 -2.01
N ASN A 82 -15.30 -5.80 -2.44
CA ASN A 82 -16.33 -6.86 -2.45
C ASN A 82 -16.12 -7.77 -3.66
N ILE A 83 -16.24 -7.19 -4.85
CA ILE A 83 -16.14 -7.87 -6.14
C ILE A 83 -14.98 -7.24 -6.91
N PRO A 84 -13.95 -8.03 -7.31
CA PRO A 84 -12.81 -7.51 -8.03
C PRO A 84 -13.14 -7.37 -9.52
N THR A 85 -13.76 -6.26 -9.91
CA THR A 85 -14.13 -6.03 -11.31
C THR A 85 -12.93 -5.65 -12.16
N GLY A 86 -11.89 -5.10 -11.54
CA GLY A 86 -10.68 -4.61 -12.22
C GLY A 86 -10.97 -3.41 -13.11
N ARG A 87 -12.11 -2.75 -12.92
CA ARG A 87 -12.61 -1.64 -13.72
C ARG A 87 -13.26 -0.63 -12.78
N ARG A 88 -12.76 0.62 -12.77
CA ARG A 88 -13.22 1.69 -11.86
C ARG A 88 -12.74 1.45 -10.42
N LEU A 89 -13.38 2.14 -9.46
CA LEU A 89 -13.11 2.06 -8.03
C LEU A 89 -13.85 0.85 -7.43
N ASP A 90 -13.10 -0.20 -7.12
CA ASP A 90 -13.57 -1.39 -6.38
C ASP A 90 -13.18 -1.33 -4.89
N THR A 91 -12.15 -0.55 -4.53
CA THR A 91 -11.75 -0.33 -3.14
C THR A 91 -12.81 0.45 -2.38
N ASP A 92 -13.31 -0.14 -1.30
CA ASP A 92 -14.15 0.53 -0.31
C ASP A 92 -13.25 1.13 0.79
N TYR A 93 -13.13 2.45 0.81
CA TYR A 93 -12.27 3.16 1.76
C TYR A 93 -12.70 2.99 3.22
N ALA A 94 -14.00 2.87 3.49
CA ALA A 94 -14.49 2.66 4.85
C ALA A 94 -14.11 1.26 5.33
N ALA A 95 -14.28 0.24 4.47
CA ALA A 95 -13.83 -1.12 4.72
C ALA A 95 -12.29 -1.21 4.84
N LEU A 96 -11.53 -0.46 4.04
CA LEU A 96 -10.07 -0.42 4.15
C LEU A 96 -9.65 0.13 5.51
N ARG A 97 -10.24 1.24 5.95
CA ARG A 97 -9.99 1.82 7.28
C ARG A 97 -10.35 0.82 8.39
N GLN A 98 -11.53 0.20 8.31
CA GLN A 98 -12.00 -0.77 9.31
C GLN A 98 -11.09 -2.00 9.39
N SER A 99 -10.67 -2.55 8.25
CA SER A 99 -9.80 -3.73 8.19
C SER A 99 -8.39 -3.44 8.70
N LEU A 100 -7.85 -2.24 8.44
CA LEU A 100 -6.59 -1.78 9.04
C LEU A 100 -6.70 -1.65 10.57
N THR A 101 -7.79 -1.08 11.09
CA THR A 101 -8.04 -1.03 12.54
C THR A 101 -8.14 -2.43 13.15
N ALA A 102 -8.85 -3.35 12.48
CA ALA A 102 -8.95 -4.75 12.90
C ALA A 102 -7.58 -5.45 12.89
N MET A 103 -6.76 -5.20 11.87
CA MET A 103 -5.39 -5.69 11.81
C MET A 103 -4.55 -5.19 12.99
N MET A 104 -4.60 -3.89 13.31
CA MET A 104 -3.87 -3.33 14.45
C MET A 104 -4.29 -4.00 15.76
N PHE A 105 -5.58 -4.23 15.97
CA PHE A 105 -6.08 -4.97 17.14
C PHE A 105 -5.52 -6.40 17.20
N LEU A 106 -5.56 -7.15 16.09
CA LEU A 106 -5.04 -8.52 16.03
C LEU A 106 -3.51 -8.59 16.18
N ALA A 107 -2.80 -7.56 15.73
CA ALA A 107 -1.36 -7.40 15.91
C ALA A 107 -1.02 -7.13 17.38
N ALA A 108 -1.75 -6.25 18.06
CA ALA A 108 -1.59 -6.00 19.51
C ALA A 108 -1.81 -7.27 20.34
N GLN A 109 -2.83 -8.07 20.03
CA GLN A 109 -3.08 -9.35 20.71
C GLN A 109 -1.94 -10.38 20.56
N ARG A 110 -1.07 -10.18 19.56
CA ARG A 110 0.11 -11.02 19.29
C ARG A 110 1.41 -10.34 19.68
N GLU A 111 1.33 -9.21 20.39
CA GLU A 111 2.48 -8.41 20.81
C GLU A 111 3.37 -7.96 19.64
N LEU A 112 2.75 -7.75 18.47
CA LEU A 112 3.42 -7.29 17.26
C LEU A 112 3.22 -5.78 17.12
N SER A 113 4.30 -5.03 16.97
CA SER A 113 4.26 -3.56 16.77
C SER A 113 4.76 -3.11 15.40
N GLN A 114 5.34 -4.01 14.61
CA GLN A 114 5.95 -3.71 13.31
C GLN A 114 5.13 -4.36 12.19
N ILE A 115 4.62 -3.54 11.27
CA ILE A 115 3.75 -3.95 10.17
C ILE A 115 4.31 -3.40 8.86
N ALA A 116 4.28 -4.18 7.78
CA ALA A 116 4.60 -3.68 6.44
C ALA A 116 3.45 -3.84 5.44
N ILE A 117 3.31 -2.87 4.54
CA ILE A 117 2.29 -2.85 3.47
C ILE A 117 2.94 -2.49 2.12
N PRO A 118 2.33 -2.85 0.98
CA PRO A 118 2.82 -2.35 -0.31
C PRO A 118 2.44 -0.87 -0.46
N GLY A 119 3.31 -0.09 -1.11
CA GLY A 119 2.90 1.21 -1.66
C GLY A 119 1.75 1.01 -2.66
N TYR A 120 0.80 1.95 -2.72
CA TYR A 120 -0.44 1.82 -3.50
C TYR A 120 -1.37 0.68 -3.04
N LEU A 121 -1.41 0.40 -1.72
CA LEU A 121 -2.43 -0.48 -1.12
C LEU A 121 -3.84 -0.05 -1.58
N GLY A 122 -4.57 -0.96 -2.21
CA GLY A 122 -5.93 -0.70 -2.73
C GLY A 122 -6.00 0.17 -4.01
N CYS A 123 -4.89 0.67 -4.53
CA CYS A 123 -4.89 1.71 -5.58
C CYS A 123 -4.47 1.21 -6.98
N GLY A 124 -4.10 -0.07 -7.09
CA GLY A 124 -3.75 -0.70 -8.37
C GLY A 124 -5.00 -1.14 -9.13
N LEU A 125 -5.18 -2.45 -9.26
CA LEU A 125 -6.31 -3.05 -9.99
C LEU A 125 -7.69 -2.68 -9.42
N ALA A 126 -7.77 -2.39 -8.11
CA ALA A 126 -8.99 -2.01 -7.43
C ALA A 126 -9.32 -0.51 -7.55
N GLY A 127 -8.48 0.29 -8.23
CA GLY A 127 -8.80 1.66 -8.64
C GLY A 127 -8.91 2.70 -7.53
N GLY A 128 -8.40 2.41 -6.33
CA GLY A 128 -8.28 3.41 -5.27
C GLY A 128 -7.33 4.56 -5.62
N ASP A 129 -7.50 5.66 -4.88
CA ASP A 129 -6.70 6.88 -4.91
C ASP A 129 -5.68 6.86 -3.76
N TRP A 130 -4.40 7.01 -4.10
CA TRP A 130 -3.34 6.84 -3.10
C TRP A 130 -3.27 7.99 -2.11
N GLU A 131 -3.55 9.22 -2.54
CA GLU A 131 -3.60 10.38 -1.63
C GLU A 131 -4.69 10.19 -0.58
N THR A 132 -5.88 9.70 -0.99
CA THR A 132 -6.96 9.35 -0.06
C THR A 132 -6.53 8.25 0.92
N VAL A 133 -5.92 7.16 0.43
CA VAL A 133 -5.46 6.06 1.30
C VAL A 133 -4.37 6.53 2.25
N TYR A 134 -3.38 7.25 1.76
CA TYR A 134 -2.24 7.69 2.54
C TYR A 134 -2.64 8.74 3.59
N SER A 135 -3.18 9.87 3.15
CA SER A 135 -3.41 11.04 4.00
C SER A 135 -4.67 10.93 4.85
N GLN A 136 -5.73 10.27 4.38
CA GLN A 136 -7.00 10.19 5.12
C GLN A 136 -7.17 8.91 5.93
N ILE A 137 -6.42 7.84 5.61
CA ILE A 137 -6.55 6.54 6.30
C ILE A 137 -5.26 6.17 7.04
N LEU A 138 -4.14 6.03 6.34
CA LEU A 138 -2.90 5.54 6.95
C LEU A 138 -2.33 6.55 7.94
N MET A 139 -2.18 7.81 7.56
CA MET A 139 -1.62 8.85 8.43
C MET A 139 -2.38 8.96 9.76
N PRO A 140 -3.72 9.15 9.79
CA PRO A 140 -4.46 9.25 11.05
C PRO A 140 -4.38 7.98 11.91
N LEU A 141 -4.41 6.79 11.30
CA LEU A 141 -4.37 5.54 12.06
C LEU A 141 -3.01 5.30 12.72
N PHE A 142 -1.90 5.67 12.06
CA PHE A 142 -0.56 5.32 12.50
C PHE A 142 0.19 6.45 13.21
N SER A 143 -0.25 7.71 13.09
CA SER A 143 0.31 8.83 13.84
C SER A 143 -0.01 8.74 15.33
N GLU A 144 -1.22 8.28 15.68
CA GLU A 144 -1.72 8.20 17.06
C GLU A 144 -1.43 6.84 17.73
N SER A 145 -0.76 5.92 17.03
CA SER A 145 -0.57 4.55 17.50
C SER A 145 0.87 4.21 17.88
N CYS A 146 1.05 3.16 18.70
CA CYS A 146 2.36 2.59 19.02
C CYS A 146 2.95 1.72 17.89
N PHE A 147 2.22 1.55 16.78
CA PHE A 147 2.68 0.74 15.66
C PHE A 147 3.66 1.51 14.78
N THR A 148 4.64 0.78 14.26
CA THR A 148 5.45 1.21 13.12
C THR A 148 4.89 0.58 11.86
N LEU A 149 4.36 1.41 10.96
CA LEU A 149 3.99 1.00 9.61
C LEU A 149 5.18 1.25 8.67
N THR A 150 5.57 0.24 7.92
CA THR A 150 6.55 0.37 6.85
C THR A 150 5.88 0.18 5.49
N ILE A 151 5.92 1.21 4.66
CA ILE A 151 5.39 1.17 3.30
C ILE A 151 6.54 0.85 2.34
N LEU A 152 6.37 -0.23 1.57
CA LEU A 152 7.37 -0.73 0.63
C LEU A 152 6.95 -0.43 -0.80
N TYR A 153 7.70 0.46 -1.45
CA TYR A 153 7.43 0.88 -2.83
C TYR A 153 8.31 0.11 -3.81
N LEU A 154 7.67 -0.49 -4.81
CA LEU A 154 8.38 -1.00 -5.98
C LEU A 154 8.84 0.18 -6.88
N PRO A 155 9.85 -0.01 -7.74
CA PRO A 155 10.32 1.04 -8.64
C PRO A 155 9.21 1.69 -9.50
N ASP A 156 8.24 0.90 -9.98
CA ASP A 156 7.11 1.44 -10.74
C ASP A 156 6.14 2.24 -9.86
N SER A 157 5.97 1.86 -8.59
CA SER A 157 5.19 2.62 -7.62
C SER A 157 5.84 3.98 -7.33
N ILE A 158 7.17 4.03 -7.20
CA ILE A 158 7.89 5.30 -6.99
C ILE A 158 7.74 6.21 -8.21
N ARG A 159 7.81 5.66 -9.43
CA ARG A 159 7.55 6.41 -10.66
C ARG A 159 6.13 6.96 -10.73
N ARG A 160 5.14 6.17 -10.30
CA ARG A 160 3.75 6.61 -10.21
C ARG A 160 3.63 7.77 -9.22
N LEU A 161 4.23 7.66 -8.04
CA LEU A 161 4.19 8.70 -7.00
C LEU A 161 4.84 10.01 -7.49
N TRP A 162 5.96 9.89 -8.20
CA TRP A 162 6.61 11.03 -8.85
C TRP A 162 5.73 11.70 -9.92
N THR A 163 4.98 10.89 -10.69
CA THR A 163 4.06 11.44 -11.70
C THR A 163 2.92 12.18 -11.04
N GLU A 164 2.33 11.58 -9.99
CA GLU A 164 1.25 12.20 -9.20
C GLU A 164 1.72 13.52 -8.55
N PHE A 165 2.97 13.58 -8.06
CA PHE A 165 3.58 14.83 -7.60
C PHE A 165 3.66 15.90 -8.70
N GLY A 166 4.03 15.49 -9.92
CA GLY A 166 4.13 16.40 -11.07
C GLY A 166 2.78 17.00 -11.52
N ASP A 167 1.66 16.38 -11.12
CA ASP A 167 0.30 16.87 -11.38
C ASP A 167 -0.21 17.86 -10.30
N ILE A 168 0.55 18.06 -9.21
CA ILE A 168 0.17 18.98 -8.13
C ILE A 168 0.39 20.42 -8.56
N THR A 169 -0.63 21.26 -8.32
CA THR A 169 -0.58 22.70 -8.62
C THR A 169 0.52 23.37 -7.81
N MET A 170 1.33 24.18 -8.48
CA MET A 170 2.51 24.82 -7.93
C MET A 170 2.52 26.30 -8.28
N ASN A 171 2.86 27.14 -7.30
CA ASN A 171 3.05 28.56 -7.53
C ASN A 171 4.34 28.77 -8.36
N PRO A 172 4.25 29.44 -9.54
CA PRO A 172 5.40 29.58 -10.43
C PRO A 172 6.47 30.56 -9.95
N GLU A 173 6.16 31.42 -8.98
CA GLU A 173 7.12 32.39 -8.41
C GLU A 173 7.86 31.83 -7.21
N THR A 174 7.16 31.10 -6.33
CA THR A 174 7.73 30.56 -5.09
C THR A 174 8.16 29.10 -5.20
N GLU A 175 7.74 28.40 -6.25
CA GLU A 175 7.96 26.97 -6.46
C GLU A 175 7.42 26.08 -5.32
N CYS A 176 6.44 26.58 -4.57
CA CYS A 176 5.75 25.87 -3.51
C CYS A 176 4.45 25.21 -4.02
N ILE A 177 4.11 24.05 -3.46
CA ILE A 177 2.83 23.39 -3.75
C ILE A 177 1.65 24.19 -3.17
N GLU A 178 0.55 24.29 -3.91
CA GLU A 178 -0.63 25.07 -3.49
C GLU A 178 -1.64 24.27 -2.67
N GLN A 179 -1.47 22.95 -2.60
CA GLN A 179 -2.31 22.02 -1.84
C GLN A 179 -1.44 21.05 -1.05
N ALA A 180 -1.99 20.48 0.02
CA ALA A 180 -1.33 19.39 0.73
C ALA A 180 -1.26 18.14 -0.14
N TRP A 181 -0.18 17.37 -0.01
CA TRP A 181 0.05 16.14 -0.78
C TRP A 181 1.01 15.21 -0.04
N HIS A 182 0.67 13.93 0.07
CA HIS A 182 1.52 12.88 0.63
C HIS A 182 2.14 13.23 2.00
N GLY A 183 1.37 13.93 2.85
CA GLY A 183 1.80 14.40 4.17
C GLY A 183 2.57 15.72 4.19
N PHE A 184 2.90 16.30 3.04
CA PHE A 184 3.43 17.66 2.93
C PHE A 184 2.29 18.69 2.97
N SER A 185 2.51 19.79 3.69
CA SER A 185 1.56 20.91 3.76
C SER A 185 1.59 21.76 2.50
N SER A 186 0.47 22.41 2.17
CA SER A 186 0.47 23.53 1.22
C SER A 186 1.54 24.56 1.63
N GLY A 187 2.31 25.05 0.66
CA GLY A 187 3.43 25.95 0.89
C GLY A 187 4.80 25.26 0.99
N THR A 188 4.87 23.93 1.02
CA THR A 188 6.15 23.20 0.95
C THR A 188 6.83 23.44 -0.39
N HIS A 189 8.13 23.77 -0.36
CA HIS A 189 8.93 23.98 -1.56
C HIS A 189 9.17 22.65 -2.30
N ARG A 190 9.07 22.65 -3.64
CA ARG A 190 9.19 21.43 -4.45
C ARG A 190 10.54 20.70 -4.26
N GLU A 191 11.62 21.43 -4.00
CA GLU A 191 12.95 20.83 -3.79
C GLU A 191 13.02 20.04 -2.48
N GLU A 192 12.25 20.41 -1.46
CA GLU A 192 12.17 19.61 -0.22
C GLU A 192 11.56 18.24 -0.51
N ILE A 193 10.50 18.21 -1.33
CA ILE A 193 9.83 16.97 -1.76
C ILE A 193 10.76 16.16 -2.67
N TRP A 194 11.51 16.82 -3.54
CA TRP A 194 12.54 16.18 -4.36
C TRP A 194 13.59 15.46 -3.50
N HIS A 195 14.20 16.16 -2.55
CA HIS A 195 15.19 15.58 -1.65
C HIS A 195 14.61 14.44 -0.82
N TRP A 196 13.35 14.59 -0.39
CA TRP A 196 12.63 13.51 0.26
C TRP A 196 12.53 12.24 -0.61
N PHE A 197 12.28 12.35 -1.92
CA PHE A 197 12.29 11.18 -2.81
C PHE A 197 13.68 10.51 -2.84
N GLU A 198 14.75 11.30 -2.96
CA GLU A 198 16.12 10.79 -3.03
C GLU A 198 16.52 10.07 -1.74
N GLU A 199 16.24 10.68 -0.59
CA GLU A 199 16.54 10.13 0.73
C GLU A 199 15.66 8.92 1.08
N THR A 200 14.35 9.00 0.85
CA THR A 200 13.39 7.97 1.23
C THR A 200 13.56 6.70 0.40
N PHE A 201 13.79 6.85 -0.91
CA PHE A 201 13.88 5.72 -1.83
C PHE A 201 15.32 5.33 -2.20
N GLN A 202 16.31 6.10 -1.72
CA GLN A 202 17.73 5.91 -2.01
C GLN A 202 17.94 5.80 -3.52
N ILE A 203 17.55 6.86 -4.23
CA ILE A 203 17.61 7.00 -5.69
C ILE A 203 18.14 8.40 -6.07
N SER A 204 18.63 8.55 -7.30
CA SER A 204 18.72 9.87 -7.93
C SER A 204 17.42 10.13 -8.68
N VAL A 205 16.70 11.20 -8.35
CA VAL A 205 15.44 11.56 -9.06
C VAL A 205 15.74 11.87 -10.51
N ALA A 206 16.81 12.64 -10.78
CA ALA A 206 17.23 12.99 -12.13
C ALA A 206 17.42 11.74 -13.00
N GLU A 207 18.21 10.76 -12.53
CA GLU A 207 18.50 9.55 -13.31
C GLU A 207 17.31 8.58 -13.36
N ALA A 208 16.69 8.32 -12.22
CA ALA A 208 15.72 7.23 -12.07
C ALA A 208 14.31 7.60 -12.52
N LEU A 209 13.94 8.88 -12.43
CA LEU A 209 12.56 9.35 -12.62
C LEU A 209 12.41 10.32 -13.79
N MET A 210 13.41 11.18 -14.05
CA MET A 210 13.37 12.09 -15.21
C MET A 210 13.93 11.47 -16.48
N TYR A 211 15.18 11.00 -16.47
CA TYR A 211 15.86 10.53 -17.70
C TYR A 211 15.41 9.14 -18.17
N ALA A 212 14.88 8.30 -17.29
CA ALA A 212 14.35 6.98 -17.64
C ALA A 212 13.18 7.06 -18.66
N ASN A 213 12.41 8.16 -18.64
CA ASN A 213 11.32 8.40 -19.60
C ASN A 213 11.85 8.77 -21.01
N ASN A 214 13.03 9.38 -21.12
CA ASN A 214 13.62 9.75 -22.41
C ASN A 214 14.18 8.54 -23.18
N LYS A 215 14.73 7.53 -22.51
CA LYS A 215 15.20 6.30 -23.20
C LYS A 215 14.08 5.49 -23.85
N LYS A 216 12.87 5.48 -23.27
CA LYS A 216 11.70 4.82 -23.89
C LYS A 216 11.12 5.58 -25.08
N LYS A 217 11.32 6.91 -25.15
CA LYS A 217 10.91 7.75 -26.29
C LYS A 217 11.85 7.62 -27.50
N ILE A 218 13.15 7.38 -27.26
CA ILE A 218 14.16 7.24 -28.33
C ILE A 218 14.14 5.83 -28.97
N MET A 219 13.54 4.84 -28.29
CA MET A 219 13.41 3.45 -28.79
C MET A 219 12.02 3.13 -29.38
N ARG A 220 11.26 4.13 -29.85
CA ARG A 220 10.01 3.95 -30.59
C ARG A 220 10.11 4.53 -31.99
#